data_AF-A0A974NWN4-F1
#
_entry.id   AF-A0A974NWN4-F1
#
_cell.length_a   1.000
_cell.length_b   1.000
_cell.length_c   1.000
_cell.angle_alpha   90.00
_cell.angle_beta   90.00
_cell.angle_gamma   90.00
#
_symmetry.space_group_name_H-M   'P 1'
#
loop_
_entity.id
_entity.type
_entity.pdbx_description
1 polymer ?
#
loop_
_entity_poly.entity_id
_entity_poly.type
_entity_poly.pdbx_seq_one_letter_code
_entity_poly.pdbx_strand_id
1 'polypeptide(L)'
;MIKTAAFALTAALMSVAPAAFAEPAKTAPEPATEQTEAAPAPAARAAKPVRYCVIETFTGSRIPVKHCQTRADWLAQGFDPLAK
;
A
#
# COMPACT_ATOMS: atom_id res chain seq x y z
N MET A 1 -19.68 -25.20 -47.22
CA MET A 1 -18.21 -25.14 -47.45
C MET A 1 -17.87 -23.72 -47.83
N ILE A 2 -17.28 -22.92 -46.94
CA ILE A 2 -16.83 -21.55 -47.24
C ILE A 2 -15.37 -21.44 -46.78
N LYS A 3 -14.50 -21.12 -47.73
CA LYS A 3 -13.05 -21.00 -47.62
C LYS A 3 -12.65 -19.58 -47.17
N THR A 4 -11.54 -19.53 -46.42
CA THR A 4 -10.52 -18.47 -46.34
C THR A 4 -10.93 -17.06 -45.88
N ALA A 5 -10.31 -16.57 -44.80
CA ALA A 5 -9.12 -15.71 -44.91
C ALA A 5 -8.52 -15.43 -43.53
N ALA A 6 -7.21 -15.64 -43.41
CA ALA A 6 -6.40 -15.20 -42.28
C ALA A 6 -6.17 -13.68 -42.39
N PHE A 7 -6.30 -12.97 -41.27
CA PHE A 7 -5.71 -11.64 -41.09
C PHE A 7 -4.92 -11.66 -39.78
N ALA A 8 -3.60 -11.68 -39.91
CA ALA A 8 -2.67 -11.45 -38.83
C ALA A 8 -2.61 -9.94 -38.55
N LEU A 9 -2.91 -9.53 -37.32
CA LEU A 9 -2.68 -8.17 -36.85
C LEU A 9 -1.56 -8.21 -35.80
N THR A 10 -0.34 -7.92 -36.25
CA THR A 10 0.79 -7.57 -35.40
C THR A 10 0.53 -6.21 -34.76
N ALA A 11 0.23 -6.20 -33.46
CA ALA A 11 0.18 -4.98 -32.66
C ALA A 11 1.45 -4.90 -31.80
N ALA A 12 2.38 -4.05 -32.23
CA ALA A 12 3.54 -3.62 -31.46
C ALA A 12 3.08 -2.81 -30.24
N LEU A 13 3.51 -3.19 -29.03
CA LEU A 13 3.22 -2.42 -27.81
C LEU A 13 4.48 -2.29 -26.95
N MET A 14 5.08 -1.10 -27.10
CA MET A 14 5.59 -0.20 -26.04
C MET A 14 6.68 -0.72 -25.09
N SER A 15 7.90 -0.29 -25.37
CA SER A 15 9.04 -0.27 -24.45
C SER A 15 8.75 0.67 -23.27
N VAL A 16 8.65 0.13 -22.05
CA VAL A 16 8.62 0.95 -20.82
C VAL A 16 10.05 1.21 -20.38
N ALA A 17 10.46 2.47 -20.37
CA ALA A 17 11.72 2.90 -19.76
C ALA A 17 11.53 3.11 -18.24
N PRO A 18 12.41 2.59 -17.37
CA PRO A 18 12.35 2.89 -15.94
C PRO A 18 12.83 4.31 -15.67
N ALA A 19 12.06 5.08 -14.89
CA ALA A 19 12.47 6.38 -14.37
C ALA A 19 13.53 6.18 -13.27
N ALA A 20 14.70 6.79 -13.43
CA ALA A 20 15.74 6.82 -12.42
C ALA A 20 15.31 7.75 -11.27
N PHE A 21 15.22 7.21 -10.05
CA PHE A 21 15.05 8.01 -8.83
C PHE A 21 16.41 8.57 -8.42
N ALA A 22 16.54 9.89 -8.33
CA ALA A 22 17.71 10.55 -7.77
C ALA A 22 17.72 10.39 -6.25
N GLU A 23 18.84 9.89 -5.71
CA GLU A 23 19.08 9.77 -4.27
C GLU A 23 19.50 11.14 -3.71
N PRO A 24 18.94 11.62 -2.58
CA PRO A 24 19.35 12.90 -2.02
C PRO A 24 20.74 12.78 -1.39
N ALA A 25 21.63 13.70 -1.78
CA ALA A 25 22.97 13.80 -1.24
C ALA A 25 22.94 14.02 0.28
N LYS A 26 23.68 13.18 1.01
CA LYS A 26 23.85 13.26 2.46
C LYS A 26 24.85 14.36 2.79
N THR A 27 24.35 15.55 3.14
CA THR A 27 25.18 16.61 3.74
C THR A 27 25.65 16.16 5.13
N ALA A 28 26.97 16.13 5.35
CA ALA A 28 27.56 15.89 6.66
C ALA A 28 27.36 17.14 7.55
N PRO A 29 26.99 17.02 8.84
CA PRO A 29 26.94 18.18 9.72
C PRO A 29 28.34 18.52 10.25
N GLU A 30 28.70 19.79 10.16
CA GLU A 30 29.80 20.43 10.91
C GLU A 30 29.40 20.57 12.39
N PRO A 31 30.32 20.46 13.38
CA PRO A 31 29.94 20.50 14.78
C PRO A 31 29.67 21.93 15.22
N ALA A 32 28.39 22.28 15.42
CA ALA A 32 27.98 23.50 16.09
C ALA A 32 27.83 23.25 17.60
N THR A 33 28.56 24.05 18.38
CA THR A 33 28.61 24.09 19.84
C THR A 33 27.22 24.20 20.49
N GLU A 34 27.01 23.42 21.55
CA GLU A 34 25.76 23.26 22.31
C GLU A 34 25.25 24.58 22.92
N GLN A 35 24.02 24.95 22.56
CA GLN A 35 23.07 25.55 23.51
C GLN A 35 21.87 24.60 23.58
N THR A 36 21.87 23.73 24.58
CA THR A 36 20.71 22.88 24.90
C THR A 36 19.66 23.75 25.59
N GLU A 37 18.85 24.43 24.78
CA GLU A 37 17.50 24.79 25.18
C GLU A 37 16.76 23.48 25.42
N ALA A 38 16.13 23.34 26.60
CA ALA A 38 15.43 22.12 26.96
C ALA A 38 14.35 21.81 25.89
N ALA A 39 14.60 20.77 25.09
CA ALA A 39 13.68 20.35 24.05
C ALA A 39 12.30 20.06 24.66
N PRO A 40 11.20 20.56 24.05
CA PRO A 40 9.87 20.19 24.51
C PRO A 40 9.75 18.67 24.48
N ALA A 41 9.27 18.11 25.59
CA ALA A 41 9.09 16.66 25.73
C ALA A 41 8.35 16.11 24.49
N PRO A 42 8.78 14.97 23.92
CA PRO A 42 8.13 14.42 22.75
C PRO A 42 6.66 14.18 23.08
N ALA A 43 5.77 14.90 22.38
CA ALA A 43 4.34 14.70 22.51
C ALA A 43 4.05 13.20 22.33
N ALA A 44 3.40 12.60 23.33
CA ALA A 44 3.06 11.19 23.31
C ALA A 44 2.28 10.91 22.02
N ARG A 45 2.90 10.18 21.08
CA ARG A 45 2.27 9.83 19.81
C ARG A 45 1.06 8.96 20.15
N ALA A 46 -0.14 9.46 19.85
CA ALA A 46 -1.36 8.68 20.03
C ALA A 46 -1.21 7.31 19.34
N ALA A 47 -1.54 6.24 20.06
CA ALA A 47 -1.45 4.90 19.52
C ALA A 47 -2.36 4.78 18.29
N LYS A 48 -1.82 4.26 17.18
CA LYS A 48 -2.61 4.01 15.97
C LYS A 48 -3.64 2.91 16.27
N PRO A 49 -4.89 3.03 15.77
CA PRO A 49 -5.90 2.01 15.99
C PRO A 49 -5.51 0.70 15.28
N VAL A 50 -5.65 -0.41 16.00
CA VAL A 50 -5.42 -1.76 15.45
C VAL A 50 -6.52 -2.09 14.45
N ARG A 51 -6.13 -2.59 13.28
CA ARG A 51 -7.05 -3.01 12.20
C ARG A 51 -6.90 -4.50 11.94
N TYR A 52 -8.02 -5.13 11.61
CA TYR A 52 -8.14 -6.55 11.27
C TYR A 52 -8.56 -6.67 9.82
N CYS A 53 -7.82 -7.46 9.05
CA CYS A 53 -8.05 -7.65 7.63
C CYS A 53 -8.69 -9.00 7.36
N VAL A 54 -9.88 -8.98 6.75
CA VAL A 54 -10.58 -10.17 6.26
C VAL A 54 -10.38 -10.24 4.75
N ILE A 55 -10.09 -11.44 4.24
CA ILE A 55 -9.93 -11.68 2.81
C ILE A 55 -11.23 -12.28 2.30
N GLU A 56 -11.89 -11.59 1.37
CA GLU A 56 -13.09 -12.05 0.70
C GLU A 56 -12.72 -12.64 -0.68
N THR A 57 -13.18 -13.86 -0.94
CA THR A 57 -12.89 -14.62 -2.16
C THR A 57 -14.05 -14.67 -3.16
N PHE A 58 -15.05 -13.79 -3.05
CA PHE A 58 -16.27 -13.93 -3.84
C PHE A 58 -16.33 -13.09 -5.13
N THR A 59 -16.56 -13.85 -6.21
CA THR A 59 -17.13 -13.52 -7.53
C THR A 59 -16.17 -13.26 -8.69
N GLY A 60 -16.05 -14.27 -9.57
CA GLY A 60 -15.65 -14.17 -10.97
C GLY A 60 -14.16 -13.94 -11.28
N SER A 61 -13.48 -13.12 -10.48
CA SER A 61 -12.04 -12.89 -10.55
C SER A 61 -11.31 -13.77 -9.55
N ARG A 62 -10.17 -14.35 -9.93
CA ARG A 62 -9.29 -15.11 -9.01
C ARG A 62 -8.45 -14.18 -8.10
N ILE A 63 -8.79 -12.90 -8.02
CA ILE A 63 -8.08 -11.91 -7.22
C ILE A 63 -8.81 -11.74 -5.89
N PRO A 64 -8.19 -12.09 -4.75
CA PRO A 64 -8.77 -11.88 -3.44
C PRO A 64 -8.85 -10.39 -3.09
N VAL A 65 -9.96 -9.96 -2.50
CA VAL A 65 -10.12 -8.60 -1.99
C VAL A 65 -9.88 -8.60 -0.48
N LYS A 66 -9.11 -7.62 0.01
CA LYS A 66 -8.79 -7.47 1.43
C LYS A 66 -9.53 -6.29 2.04
N HIS A 67 -10.39 -6.55 3.00
CA HIS A 67 -11.11 -5.53 3.76
C HIS A 67 -10.48 -5.40 5.14
N CYS A 68 -9.95 -4.22 5.49
CA CYS A 68 -9.32 -3.98 6.79
C CYS A 68 -10.10 -2.94 7.58
N GLN A 69 -10.59 -3.29 8.77
CA GLN A 69 -11.38 -2.38 9.64
C GLN A 69 -10.97 -2.55 11.10
N THR A 70 -11.37 -1.63 11.98
CA THR A 70 -11.15 -1.84 13.42
C THR A 70 -12.08 -2.94 13.92
N ARG A 71 -11.79 -3.53 15.10
CA ARG A 71 -12.69 -4.55 15.67
C ARG A 71 -14.09 -3.98 15.95
N ALA A 72 -14.17 -2.72 16.38
CA ALA A 72 -15.45 -2.06 16.63
C ALA A 72 -16.29 -1.96 15.34
N ASP A 73 -15.67 -1.59 14.22
CA ASP A 73 -16.35 -1.51 12.92
C ASP A 73 -16.87 -2.88 12.46
N TRP A 74 -16.08 -3.94 12.66
CA TRP A 74 -16.50 -5.30 12.34
C TRP A 74 -17.67 -5.76 13.20
N LEU A 75 -17.60 -5.51 14.51
CA LEU A 75 -18.68 -5.85 15.43
C LEU A 75 -19.96 -5.08 15.12
N ALA A 76 -19.86 -3.82 14.66
CA ALA A 76 -21.00 -3.05 14.18
C ALA A 76 -21.66 -3.67 12.93
N GLN A 77 -20.91 -4.45 12.15
CA GLN A 77 -21.40 -5.26 11.03
C GLN A 77 -21.87 -6.66 11.45
N GLY A 78 -21.80 -7.01 12.74
CA GLY A 78 -22.19 -8.33 13.25
C GLY A 78 -21.16 -9.44 13.00
N PHE A 79 -19.92 -9.08 12.67
CA PHE A 79 -18.83 -10.02 12.42
C PHE A 79 -17.69 -9.79 13.42
N ASP A 80 -17.17 -10.84 14.06
CA ASP A 80 -15.96 -10.72 14.90
C ASP A 80 -14.77 -11.40 14.21
N PRO A 81 -13.76 -10.64 13.75
CA PRO A 81 -12.57 -11.20 13.08
C PRO A 81 -11.68 -12.03 14.02
N LEU A 82 -11.96 -12.06 15.33
CA LEU A 82 -11.21 -12.80 16.33
C LEU A 82 -12.00 -13.96 16.97
N ALA A 83 -13.26 -14.17 16.56
CA ALA A 83 -14.01 -15.34 17.01
C ALA A 83 -13.38 -16.62 16.41
N LYS A 84 -13.09 -17.60 17.26
CA LYS A 84 -12.58 -18.92 16.86
C LYS A 84 -13.71 -19.90 16.63
#